data_AF-A0A7Y2FJL3-F1
#
_entry.id   AF-A0A7Y2FJL3-F1
#
_cell.length_a   1.000
_cell.length_b   1.000
_cell.length_c   1.000
_cell.angle_alpha   90.00
_cell.angle_beta   90.00
_cell.angle_gamma   90.00
#
_symmetry.space_group_name_H-M   'P 1'
#
loop_
_entity.id
_entity.type
_entity.pdbx_description
1 polymer ?
#
loop_
_entity_poly.entity_id
_entity_poly.type
_entity_poly.pdbx_seq_one_letter_code
_entity_poly.pdbx_strand_id
1 'polypeptide(L)'
;MDLRKIKIWGFITLAFAISCSNEPTQTKKDVVSGPLFTNIPSAQSKVFFKNEITETMDFNFIRYTNIYNGGGVALGDINNDGRPDIYLTSNQQTNKLYLNKGNFEFEDITVKAGVSDNKGWTTGVTMFDINNDGLLDIYVCKSGSLNNNEERKNKLYVNQGNSSFKELARVYGIDDFAYSTQAYFFDYDKDGDNDMYLVNHRVDFENNIRIDASNQNRTSALTTDKLYQNQDGKFVDVTQAAG
;
A
#
# COMPACT_ATOMS: atom_id res chain seq x y z
N MET A 1 -68.77 9.46 63.41
CA MET A 1 -68.20 10.81 63.22
C MET A 1 -66.87 10.64 62.50
N ASP A 2 -66.66 11.50 61.52
CA ASP A 2 -65.82 11.38 60.32
C ASP A 2 -64.29 11.51 60.57
N LEU A 3 -63.48 11.03 59.61
CA LEU A 3 -62.29 11.66 58.99
C LEU A 3 -60.97 10.85 58.82
N ARG A 4 -60.56 10.74 57.53
CA ARG A 4 -59.19 10.79 56.91
C ARG A 4 -58.35 9.48 56.90
N LYS A 5 -58.14 8.80 55.75
CA LYS A 5 -57.12 9.00 54.65
C LYS A 5 -55.66 9.02 55.16
N ILE A 6 -54.59 8.42 54.60
CA ILE A 6 -54.22 7.61 53.42
C ILE A 6 -52.79 7.03 53.68
N LYS A 7 -52.44 5.92 53.00
CA LYS A 7 -51.15 5.18 52.84
C LYS A 7 -49.82 5.87 53.20
N ILE A 8 -48.92 5.12 53.87
CA ILE A 8 -47.45 5.17 53.68
C ILE A 8 -46.85 3.75 53.78
N TRP A 9 -45.97 3.43 52.83
CA TRP A 9 -45.13 2.23 52.69
C TRP A 9 -43.94 2.22 53.67
N GLY A 10 -43.40 1.04 54.03
CA GLY A 10 -42.06 0.97 54.61
C GLY A 10 -41.58 -0.38 55.16
N PHE A 11 -40.82 -1.10 54.32
CA PHE A 11 -39.66 -1.95 54.61
C PHE A 11 -39.75 -3.10 55.63
N ILE A 12 -39.77 -4.33 55.11
CA ILE A 12 -39.14 -5.50 55.75
C ILE A 12 -38.01 -5.97 54.83
N THR A 13 -36.79 -5.83 55.32
CA THR A 13 -35.57 -6.46 54.81
C THR A 13 -35.62 -7.96 55.12
N LEU A 14 -35.59 -8.79 54.09
CA LEU A 14 -35.26 -10.21 54.23
C LEU A 14 -34.14 -10.55 53.24
N ALA A 15 -32.94 -10.71 53.79
CA ALA A 15 -31.78 -11.17 53.06
C ALA A 15 -31.99 -12.65 52.70
N PHE A 16 -32.26 -12.93 51.43
CA PHE A 16 -32.15 -14.26 50.85
C PHE A 16 -30.83 -14.34 50.08
N ALA A 17 -29.87 -15.07 50.66
CA ALA A 17 -28.69 -15.52 49.95
C ALA A 17 -29.14 -16.59 48.92
N ILE A 18 -29.44 -16.15 47.70
CA ILE A 18 -29.60 -17.05 46.56
C ILE A 18 -28.19 -17.26 46.00
N SER A 19 -27.62 -18.42 46.35
CA SER A 19 -26.45 -18.98 45.71
C SER A 19 -26.77 -19.26 44.24
N CYS A 20 -26.46 -18.32 43.35
CA CYS A 20 -26.42 -18.56 41.91
C CYS A 20 -25.14 -19.33 41.58
N SER A 21 -25.23 -20.65 41.48
CA SER A 21 -24.26 -21.45 40.72
C SER A 21 -24.49 -21.21 39.24
N ASN A 22 -24.05 -20.05 38.73
CA ASN A 22 -23.81 -19.88 37.31
C ASN A 22 -22.34 -20.19 37.08
N GLU A 23 -22.05 -21.46 36.76
CA GLU A 23 -20.82 -21.74 36.01
C GLU A 23 -20.82 -20.85 34.76
N PRO A 24 -19.69 -20.22 34.40
CA PRO A 24 -19.62 -19.51 33.15
C PRO A 24 -19.88 -20.55 32.06
N THR A 25 -21.01 -20.44 31.37
CA THR A 25 -21.26 -21.19 30.15
C THR A 25 -20.13 -20.83 29.20
N GLN A 26 -19.11 -21.68 29.15
CA GLN A 26 -18.09 -21.58 28.12
C GLN A 26 -18.84 -21.78 26.81
N THR A 27 -19.14 -20.67 26.14
CA THR A 27 -19.47 -20.70 24.73
C THR A 27 -18.28 -21.38 24.07
N LYS A 28 -18.45 -22.67 23.76
CA LYS A 28 -17.54 -23.40 22.87
C LYS A 28 -17.42 -22.49 21.66
N LYS A 29 -16.27 -21.83 21.50
CA LYS A 29 -15.92 -21.22 20.23
C LYS A 29 -15.99 -22.37 19.24
N ASP A 30 -16.98 -22.33 18.36
CA ASP A 30 -17.04 -23.24 17.23
C ASP A 30 -15.68 -23.12 16.54
N VAL A 31 -14.87 -24.18 16.69
CA VAL A 31 -13.62 -24.29 15.97
C VAL A 31 -14.03 -24.32 14.52
N VAL A 32 -13.78 -23.23 13.78
CA VAL A 32 -14.06 -23.14 12.35
C VAL A 32 -13.33 -24.32 11.70
N SER A 33 -14.10 -25.37 11.41
CA SER A 33 -13.62 -26.60 10.82
C SER A 33 -13.59 -26.39 9.31
N GLY A 34 -12.39 -26.18 8.76
CA GLY A 34 -12.18 -25.97 7.33
C GLY A 34 -11.09 -24.93 7.04
N PRO A 35 -10.72 -24.77 5.76
CA PRO A 35 -9.78 -23.74 5.35
C PRO A 35 -10.40 -22.35 5.54
N LEU A 36 -9.61 -21.40 6.06
CA LEU A 36 -10.01 -20.00 6.21
C LEU A 36 -10.13 -19.26 4.87
N PHE A 37 -9.54 -19.83 3.83
CA PHE A 37 -9.50 -19.26 2.49
C PHE A 37 -9.92 -20.30 1.45
N THR A 38 -10.67 -19.84 0.45
CA THR A 38 -11.03 -20.63 -0.72
C THR A 38 -10.33 -20.07 -1.95
N ASN A 39 -9.77 -20.95 -2.76
CA ASN A 39 -9.15 -20.55 -4.02
C ASN A 39 -10.22 -20.07 -5.01
N ILE A 40 -9.99 -18.92 -5.65
CA ILE A 40 -10.81 -18.42 -6.75
C ILE A 40 -10.03 -18.63 -8.05
N PRO A 41 -10.50 -19.49 -8.98
CA PRO A 41 -9.82 -19.72 -10.24
C PRO A 41 -9.74 -18.45 -11.08
N SER A 42 -8.62 -18.21 -11.79
CA SER A 42 -8.48 -17.08 -12.73
C SER A 42 -9.58 -17.03 -13.80
N ALA A 43 -10.15 -18.19 -14.18
CA ALA A 43 -11.29 -18.24 -15.09
C ALA A 43 -12.56 -17.57 -14.53
N GLN A 44 -12.73 -17.56 -13.20
CA GLN A 44 -13.79 -16.83 -12.51
C GLN A 44 -13.37 -15.38 -12.29
N SER A 45 -12.20 -15.14 -11.69
CA SER A 45 -11.81 -13.77 -11.32
C SER A 45 -11.43 -12.88 -12.49
N LYS A 46 -11.08 -13.49 -13.63
CA LYS A 46 -10.50 -12.84 -14.81
C LYS A 46 -9.16 -12.13 -14.53
N VAL A 47 -8.55 -12.40 -13.37
CA VAL A 47 -7.19 -11.97 -13.06
C VAL A 47 -6.23 -13.03 -13.61
N PHE A 48 -5.62 -12.73 -14.76
CA PHE A 48 -4.65 -13.58 -15.46
C PHE A 48 -3.21 -13.06 -15.34
N PHE A 49 -2.98 -12.06 -14.51
CA PHE A 49 -1.67 -11.44 -14.34
C PHE A 49 -0.59 -12.45 -13.95
N LYS A 50 0.58 -12.31 -14.57
CA LYS A 50 1.77 -13.07 -14.23
C LYS A 50 2.98 -12.13 -14.30
N ASN A 51 3.72 -12.05 -13.21
CA ASN A 51 4.99 -11.35 -13.20
C ASN A 51 6.09 -12.30 -13.68
N GLU A 52 6.47 -12.17 -14.95
CA GLU A 52 7.53 -12.98 -15.55
C GLU A 52 8.83 -12.19 -15.63
N ILE A 53 9.93 -12.85 -15.24
CA ILE A 53 11.27 -12.30 -15.33
C ILE A 53 12.05 -13.12 -16.35
N THR A 54 12.64 -12.44 -17.32
CA THR A 54 13.57 -13.01 -18.28
C THR A 54 14.98 -12.51 -17.97
N GLU A 55 15.86 -13.46 -17.66
CA GLU A 55 17.28 -13.21 -17.44
C GLU A 55 18.04 -13.16 -18.76
N THR A 56 19.10 -12.35 -18.78
CA THR A 56 20.06 -12.24 -19.89
C THR A 56 21.48 -12.28 -19.34
N MET A 57 22.49 -12.39 -20.20
CA MET A 57 23.90 -12.31 -19.78
C MET A 57 24.24 -10.96 -19.09
N ASP A 58 23.50 -9.90 -19.43
CA ASP A 58 23.68 -8.56 -18.88
C ASP A 58 22.71 -8.22 -17.75
N PHE A 59 21.65 -9.02 -17.58
CA PHE A 59 20.65 -8.85 -16.53
C PHE A 59 20.28 -10.20 -15.91
N ASN A 60 20.97 -10.55 -14.83
CA ASN A 60 20.81 -11.80 -14.08
C ASN A 60 21.15 -11.56 -12.62
N PHE A 61 20.92 -12.57 -11.79
CA PHE A 61 21.15 -12.49 -10.35
C PHE A 61 22.57 -12.01 -9.95
N ILE A 62 23.62 -12.34 -10.72
CA ILE A 62 25.00 -11.92 -10.40
C ILE A 62 25.18 -10.41 -10.61
N ARG A 63 24.51 -9.84 -11.62
CA ARG A 63 24.59 -8.41 -11.96
C ARG A 63 23.56 -7.56 -11.24
N TYR A 64 22.41 -8.14 -10.90
CA TYR A 64 21.34 -7.50 -10.15
C TYR A 64 20.73 -8.51 -9.20
N THR A 65 21.20 -8.48 -7.95
CA THR A 65 20.81 -9.43 -6.91
C THR A 65 19.36 -9.29 -6.45
N ASN A 66 18.75 -8.12 -6.66
CA ASN A 66 17.35 -7.85 -6.34
C ASN A 66 16.37 -8.34 -7.43
N ILE A 67 16.86 -9.07 -8.43
CA ILE A 67 16.06 -9.56 -9.56
C ILE A 67 14.83 -10.39 -9.12
N TYR A 68 14.87 -11.06 -7.96
CA TYR A 68 13.76 -11.88 -7.46
C TYR A 68 13.01 -11.26 -6.27
N ASN A 69 13.18 -9.96 -5.99
CA ASN A 69 12.45 -9.28 -4.92
C ASN A 69 10.92 -9.19 -5.21
N GLY A 70 10.51 -9.46 -6.45
CA GLY A 70 9.12 -9.45 -6.87
C GLY A 70 8.58 -8.04 -7.14
N GLY A 71 7.25 -7.94 -7.23
CA GLY A 71 6.52 -6.69 -7.44
C GLY A 71 5.54 -6.42 -6.30
N GLY A 72 5.04 -5.19 -6.23
CA GLY A 72 4.02 -4.73 -5.31
C GLY A 72 2.58 -5.02 -5.77
N VAL A 73 1.68 -4.96 -4.80
CA VAL A 73 0.23 -4.97 -4.96
C VAL A 73 -0.36 -3.82 -4.14
N ALA A 74 -1.31 -3.09 -4.73
CA ALA A 74 -2.12 -2.11 -4.02
C ALA A 74 -3.60 -2.44 -4.21
N LEU A 75 -4.37 -2.29 -3.13
CA LEU A 75 -5.82 -2.45 -3.12
C LEU A 75 -6.45 -1.12 -2.72
N GLY A 76 -7.47 -0.69 -3.45
CA GLY A 76 -8.14 0.58 -3.20
C GLY A 76 -9.37 0.74 -4.09
N ASP A 77 -10.36 1.48 -3.62
CA ASP A 77 -11.60 1.76 -4.36
C ASP A 77 -11.37 2.99 -5.24
N ILE A 78 -10.95 2.78 -6.50
CA ILE A 78 -10.53 3.89 -7.38
C ILE A 78 -11.72 4.61 -8.03
N ASN A 79 -12.93 4.09 -7.89
CA ASN A 79 -14.16 4.66 -8.45
C ASN A 79 -15.24 4.95 -7.39
N ASN A 80 -14.92 4.81 -6.10
CA ASN A 80 -15.79 5.04 -4.95
C ASN A 80 -17.09 4.22 -4.99
N ASP A 81 -17.03 2.97 -5.47
CA ASP A 81 -18.20 2.09 -5.57
C ASP A 81 -18.38 1.12 -4.38
N GLY A 82 -17.51 1.25 -3.38
CA GLY A 82 -17.46 0.46 -2.16
C GLY A 82 -16.74 -0.87 -2.31
N ARG A 83 -16.09 -1.14 -3.46
CA ARG A 83 -15.35 -2.38 -3.71
C ARG A 83 -13.88 -2.07 -3.97
N PRO A 84 -12.94 -2.80 -3.33
CA PRO A 84 -11.52 -2.61 -3.61
C PRO A 84 -11.16 -3.16 -4.99
N ASP A 85 -10.49 -2.33 -5.77
CA ASP A 85 -9.82 -2.64 -7.02
C ASP A 85 -8.38 -3.11 -6.76
N ILE A 86 -7.71 -3.62 -7.79
CA ILE A 86 -6.36 -4.20 -7.66
C ILE A 86 -5.41 -3.54 -8.65
N TYR A 87 -4.27 -3.03 -8.16
CA TYR A 87 -3.13 -2.71 -9.01
C TYR A 87 -1.97 -3.67 -8.72
N LEU A 88 -1.44 -4.30 -9.77
CA LEU A 88 -0.34 -5.25 -9.72
C LEU A 88 0.82 -4.71 -10.55
N THR A 89 2.00 -4.63 -9.95
CA THR A 89 3.20 -4.22 -10.69
C THR A 89 3.86 -5.40 -11.37
N SER A 90 4.44 -5.20 -12.55
CA SER A 90 5.35 -6.16 -13.17
C SER A 90 6.77 -5.61 -13.21
N ASN A 91 7.73 -6.48 -12.90
CA ASN A 91 9.14 -6.14 -12.92
C ASN A 91 9.69 -5.85 -14.33
N GLN A 92 9.10 -6.37 -15.40
CA GLN A 92 9.59 -6.14 -16.77
C GLN A 92 8.49 -5.88 -17.79
N GLN A 93 7.26 -6.31 -17.50
CA GLN A 93 6.10 -6.13 -18.37
C GLN A 93 5.26 -4.94 -17.90
N THR A 94 4.11 -4.73 -18.54
CA THR A 94 3.18 -3.71 -18.08
C THR A 94 2.56 -4.08 -16.74
N ASN A 95 2.48 -3.09 -15.85
CA ASN A 95 1.61 -3.16 -14.67
C ASN A 95 0.15 -3.37 -15.09
N LYS A 96 -0.68 -3.86 -14.16
CA LYS A 96 -2.10 -4.12 -14.40
C LYS A 96 -2.98 -3.45 -13.36
N LEU A 97 -4.02 -2.77 -13.83
CA LEU A 97 -5.11 -2.24 -13.01
C LEU A 97 -6.39 -3.02 -13.33
N TYR A 98 -6.98 -3.62 -12.30
CA TYR A 98 -8.17 -4.46 -12.36
C TYR A 98 -9.31 -3.81 -11.59
N LEU A 99 -10.39 -3.47 -12.28
CA LEU A 99 -11.61 -2.93 -11.69
C LEU A 99 -12.51 -4.05 -11.17
N ASN A 100 -12.96 -3.96 -9.94
CA ASN A 100 -13.80 -4.94 -9.28
C ASN A 100 -15.26 -4.82 -9.75
N LYS A 101 -15.75 -5.86 -10.42
CA LYS A 101 -17.13 -5.94 -10.93
C LYS A 101 -18.10 -6.58 -9.93
N GLY A 102 -17.61 -6.96 -8.74
CA GLY A 102 -18.33 -7.74 -7.75
C GLY A 102 -18.18 -9.25 -7.96
N ASN A 103 -18.60 -10.04 -6.97
CA ASN A 103 -18.56 -11.52 -7.03
C ASN A 103 -17.17 -12.12 -7.34
N PHE A 104 -16.11 -11.42 -6.93
CA PHE A 104 -14.71 -11.73 -7.25
C PHE A 104 -14.37 -11.71 -8.75
N GLU A 105 -15.21 -11.09 -9.60
CA GLU A 105 -14.92 -10.86 -11.01
C GLU A 105 -14.28 -9.48 -11.21
N PHE A 106 -13.21 -9.42 -12.00
CA PHE A 106 -12.46 -8.20 -12.28
C PHE A 106 -12.35 -7.91 -13.77
N GLU A 107 -12.23 -6.65 -14.14
CA GLU A 107 -11.98 -6.21 -15.50
C GLU A 107 -10.58 -5.61 -15.59
N ASP A 108 -9.73 -6.07 -16.51
CA ASP A 108 -8.45 -5.39 -16.79
C ASP A 108 -8.73 -4.06 -17.49
N ILE A 109 -8.50 -2.95 -16.78
CA ILE A 109 -8.75 -1.60 -17.25
C ILE A 109 -7.47 -0.85 -17.63
N THR A 110 -6.31 -1.51 -17.59
CA THR A 110 -4.98 -0.88 -17.69
C THR A 110 -4.86 0.11 -18.85
N VAL A 111 -5.25 -0.32 -20.06
CA VAL A 111 -5.12 0.50 -21.28
C VAL A 111 -6.14 1.64 -21.28
N LYS A 112 -7.40 1.36 -20.96
CA LYS A 112 -8.46 2.40 -20.95
C LYS A 112 -8.25 3.44 -19.85
N ALA A 113 -7.65 3.04 -18.74
CA ALA A 113 -7.33 3.90 -17.61
C ALA A 113 -6.08 4.75 -17.84
N GLY A 114 -5.26 4.45 -18.86
CA GLY A 114 -4.04 5.22 -19.15
C GLY A 114 -2.85 4.91 -18.24
N VAL A 115 -2.84 3.74 -17.60
CA VAL A 115 -1.80 3.34 -16.62
C VAL A 115 -0.83 2.27 -17.15
N SER A 116 -0.83 2.04 -18.47
CA SER A 116 0.13 1.16 -19.13
C SER A 116 1.55 1.71 -19.01
N ASP A 117 2.51 0.85 -18.63
CA ASP A 117 3.92 1.19 -18.60
C ASP A 117 4.77 -0.05 -18.86
N ASN A 118 5.29 -0.18 -20.08
CA ASN A 118 6.08 -1.32 -20.52
C ASN A 118 7.59 -1.07 -20.50
N LYS A 119 8.05 -0.03 -19.80
CA LYS A 119 9.46 0.34 -19.76
C LYS A 119 10.03 0.20 -18.36
N GLY A 120 11.28 -0.26 -18.31
CA GLY A 120 12.05 -0.40 -17.09
C GLY A 120 11.53 -1.48 -16.14
N TRP A 121 11.83 -1.30 -14.84
CA TRP A 121 11.52 -2.30 -13.83
C TRP A 121 10.74 -1.72 -12.67
N THR A 122 9.49 -2.17 -12.52
CA THR A 122 8.60 -1.71 -11.46
C THR A 122 8.78 -2.55 -10.19
N THR A 123 8.74 -1.89 -9.03
CA THR A 123 8.85 -2.51 -7.70
C THR A 123 7.55 -2.35 -6.94
N GLY A 124 7.50 -1.49 -5.93
CA GLY A 124 6.33 -1.25 -5.09
C GLY A 124 5.29 -0.33 -5.72
N VAL A 125 4.10 -0.36 -5.13
CA VAL A 125 2.99 0.52 -5.48
C VAL A 125 2.25 0.92 -4.22
N THR A 126 1.75 2.15 -4.21
CA THR A 126 0.90 2.70 -3.14
C THR A 126 -0.31 3.39 -3.79
N MET A 127 -1.50 3.11 -3.26
CA MET A 127 -2.70 3.90 -3.57
C MET A 127 -2.94 4.90 -2.45
N PHE A 128 -3.06 6.17 -2.81
CA PHE A 128 -3.22 7.28 -1.87
C PHE A 128 -3.84 8.48 -2.59
N ASP A 129 -4.60 9.33 -1.88
CA ASP A 129 -5.20 10.55 -2.43
C ASP A 129 -4.22 11.72 -2.25
N ILE A 130 -3.44 12.04 -3.29
CA ILE A 130 -2.31 13.00 -3.17
C ILE A 130 -2.77 14.45 -3.14
N ASN A 131 -3.98 14.74 -3.62
CA ASN A 131 -4.50 16.09 -3.81
C ASN A 131 -5.75 16.36 -2.95
N ASN A 132 -6.13 15.42 -2.08
CA ASN A 132 -7.29 15.45 -1.20
C ASN A 132 -8.62 15.66 -1.94
N ASP A 133 -8.76 15.11 -3.14
CA ASP A 133 -9.99 15.22 -3.95
C ASP A 133 -11.00 14.07 -3.72
N GLY A 134 -10.64 13.10 -2.87
CA GLY A 134 -11.44 11.94 -2.53
C GLY A 134 -11.32 10.80 -3.53
N LEU A 135 -10.39 10.87 -4.49
CA LEU A 135 -10.07 9.80 -5.43
C LEU A 135 -8.68 9.24 -5.13
N LEU A 136 -8.55 7.92 -5.12
CA LEU A 136 -7.24 7.30 -4.95
C LEU A 136 -6.40 7.45 -6.22
N ASP A 137 -5.19 8.00 -6.05
CA ASP A 137 -4.12 8.01 -7.03
C ASP A 137 -3.22 6.78 -6.86
N ILE A 138 -2.32 6.56 -7.82
CA ILE A 138 -1.42 5.40 -7.83
C ILE A 138 0.03 5.88 -7.98
N TYR A 139 0.82 5.73 -6.92
CA TYR A 139 2.26 5.96 -6.96
C TYR A 139 3.02 4.64 -7.16
N VAL A 140 3.88 4.59 -8.17
CA VAL A 140 4.56 3.40 -8.63
C VAL A 140 6.07 3.62 -8.56
N CYS A 141 6.74 2.78 -7.77
CA CYS A 141 8.17 2.79 -7.61
C CYS A 141 8.85 2.03 -8.75
N LYS A 142 10.00 2.52 -9.21
CA LYS A 142 10.82 1.88 -10.22
C LYS A 142 12.25 1.73 -9.76
N SER A 143 12.89 0.69 -10.27
CA SER A 143 14.28 0.34 -10.00
C SER A 143 14.82 -0.48 -11.19
N GLY A 144 15.79 -1.38 -11.00
CA GLY A 144 16.20 -2.45 -11.90
C GLY A 144 16.79 -2.08 -13.27
N SER A 145 16.45 -0.93 -13.87
CA SER A 145 17.06 -0.41 -15.10
C SER A 145 18.43 0.18 -14.81
N LEU A 146 19.42 -0.66 -14.52
CA LEU A 146 20.74 -0.29 -13.98
C LEU A 146 21.43 0.86 -14.71
N ASN A 147 21.32 0.91 -16.04
CA ASN A 147 22.01 1.87 -16.89
C ASN A 147 21.10 2.95 -17.50
N ASN A 148 19.84 3.05 -17.06
CA ASN A 148 18.87 3.99 -17.63
C ASN A 148 18.04 4.68 -16.54
N ASN A 149 18.42 5.92 -16.19
CA ASN A 149 17.72 6.71 -15.18
C ASN A 149 16.28 7.04 -15.58
N GLU A 150 16.01 7.29 -16.87
CA GLU A 150 14.66 7.63 -17.34
C GLU A 150 13.67 6.47 -17.14
N GLU A 151 14.15 5.23 -17.26
CA GLU A 151 13.37 4.02 -16.98
C GLU A 151 13.24 3.70 -15.49
N ARG A 152 14.00 4.37 -14.62
CA ARG A 152 13.88 4.25 -13.16
C ARG A 152 13.06 5.36 -12.52
N LYS A 153 12.59 6.35 -13.28
CA LYS A 153 11.74 7.41 -12.73
C LYS A 153 10.43 6.86 -12.22
N ASN A 154 10.17 7.01 -10.94
CA ASN A 154 8.89 6.69 -10.32
C ASN A 154 7.73 7.41 -11.05
N LYS A 155 6.55 6.82 -10.98
CA LYS A 155 5.34 7.31 -11.66
C LYS A 155 4.26 7.63 -10.66
N LEU A 156 3.50 8.70 -10.91
CA LEU A 156 2.33 9.08 -10.15
C LEU A 156 1.19 9.19 -11.15
N TYR A 157 0.26 8.26 -11.10
CA TYR A 157 -0.96 8.31 -11.89
C TYR A 157 -2.05 8.96 -11.05
N VAL A 158 -2.34 10.24 -11.34
CA VAL A 158 -3.39 11.00 -10.68
C VAL A 158 -4.74 10.68 -11.31
N ASN A 159 -5.70 10.26 -10.49
CA ASN A 159 -7.05 9.90 -10.89
C ASN A 159 -7.78 11.14 -11.40
N GLN A 160 -8.34 11.07 -12.60
CA GLN A 160 -9.12 12.16 -13.22
C GLN A 160 -10.63 11.94 -13.06
N GLY A 161 -11.01 10.93 -12.27
CA GLY A 161 -12.35 10.37 -12.26
C GLY A 161 -12.61 9.51 -13.49
N ASN A 162 -13.81 8.91 -13.52
CA ASN A 162 -14.27 8.04 -14.62
C ASN A 162 -13.29 6.89 -14.96
N SER A 163 -12.55 6.39 -13.95
CA SER A 163 -11.54 5.34 -14.09
C SER A 163 -10.43 5.68 -15.10
N SER A 164 -10.05 6.96 -15.20
CA SER A 164 -8.95 7.44 -16.05
C SER A 164 -7.88 8.14 -15.23
N PHE A 165 -6.62 8.02 -15.63
CA PHE A 165 -5.49 8.54 -14.88
C PHE A 165 -4.54 9.34 -15.77
N LYS A 166 -3.79 10.26 -15.15
CA LYS A 166 -2.76 11.06 -15.79
C LYS A 166 -1.44 10.94 -15.03
N GLU A 167 -0.35 10.65 -15.75
CA GLU A 167 0.98 10.59 -15.16
C GLU A 167 1.52 12.00 -14.86
N LEU A 168 1.81 12.30 -13.60
CA LEU A 168 2.15 13.63 -13.09
C LEU A 168 3.32 13.63 -12.08
N ALA A 169 4.12 12.57 -11.94
CA ALA A 169 5.17 12.50 -10.92
C ALA A 169 6.13 13.69 -10.97
N ARG A 170 6.55 14.06 -12.20
CA ARG A 170 7.43 15.22 -12.42
C ARG A 170 6.78 16.55 -12.06
N VAL A 171 5.47 16.66 -12.24
CA VAL A 171 4.73 17.87 -11.84
C VAL A 171 4.76 18.00 -10.33
N TYR A 172 4.58 16.90 -9.59
CA TYR A 172 4.60 16.90 -8.12
C TYR A 172 6.01 16.91 -7.52
N GLY A 173 7.06 16.63 -8.30
CA GLY A 173 8.45 16.60 -7.82
C GLY A 173 8.90 15.24 -7.27
N ILE A 174 8.15 14.18 -7.57
CA ILE A 174 8.37 12.82 -7.05
C ILE A 174 8.67 11.80 -8.17
N ASP A 175 9.18 12.24 -9.34
CA ASP A 175 9.69 11.36 -10.41
C ASP A 175 11.14 10.90 -10.15
N ASP A 176 11.45 10.55 -8.90
CA ASP A 176 12.79 10.16 -8.49
C ASP A 176 13.27 8.90 -9.22
N PHE A 177 14.57 8.86 -9.56
CA PHE A 177 15.20 7.77 -10.33
C PHE A 177 16.19 6.93 -9.50
N ALA A 178 16.17 7.07 -8.18
CA ALA A 178 16.82 6.17 -7.24
C ALA A 178 16.27 4.74 -7.38
N TYR A 179 16.92 3.80 -6.70
CA TYR A 179 16.54 2.39 -6.73
C TYR A 179 15.38 2.12 -5.77
N SER A 180 14.22 2.71 -6.10
CA SER A 180 13.02 2.73 -5.25
C SER A 180 12.42 1.35 -5.08
N THR A 181 11.98 1.04 -3.86
CA THR A 181 11.30 -0.21 -3.52
C THR A 181 9.85 0.01 -3.13
N GLN A 182 9.54 1.02 -2.32
CA GLN A 182 8.18 1.35 -1.86
C GLN A 182 8.15 2.81 -1.42
N ALA A 183 6.98 3.45 -1.47
CA ALA A 183 6.75 4.76 -0.88
C ALA A 183 5.62 4.71 0.14
N TYR A 184 5.72 5.51 1.19
CA TYR A 184 4.70 5.66 2.22
C TYR A 184 4.33 7.14 2.35
N PHE A 185 3.03 7.41 2.37
CA PHE A 185 2.50 8.77 2.50
C PHE A 185 1.90 8.95 3.89
N PHE A 186 2.29 10.02 4.57
CA PHE A 186 1.82 10.37 5.91
C PHE A 186 2.23 11.80 6.26
N ASP A 187 1.47 12.45 7.14
CA ASP A 187 1.74 13.78 7.70
C ASP A 187 2.87 13.71 8.74
N TYR A 188 4.14 13.97 8.35
CA TYR A 188 5.29 13.83 9.26
C TYR A 188 5.47 15.06 10.15
N ASP A 189 5.17 16.26 9.64
CA ASP A 189 5.37 17.52 10.35
C ASP A 189 4.11 18.06 11.06
N LYS A 190 2.96 17.40 10.86
CA LYS A 190 1.66 17.69 11.47
C LYS A 190 1.02 18.97 10.96
N ASP A 191 1.28 19.34 9.71
CA ASP A 191 0.66 20.50 9.08
C ASP A 191 -0.69 20.19 8.40
N GLY A 192 -1.03 18.89 8.32
CA GLY A 192 -2.31 18.41 7.81
C GLY A 192 -2.32 18.09 6.31
N ASP A 193 -1.18 18.19 5.63
CA ASP A 193 -0.99 17.55 4.34
C ASP A 193 -0.14 16.26 4.47
N ASN A 194 -0.02 15.47 3.41
CA ASN A 194 0.75 14.22 3.47
C ASN A 194 2.07 14.38 2.74
N ASP A 195 3.12 14.02 3.45
CA ASP A 195 4.47 13.92 2.96
C ASP A 195 4.75 12.51 2.40
N MET A 196 5.98 12.28 1.93
CA MET A 196 6.36 10.99 1.35
C MET A 196 7.71 10.49 1.88
N TYR A 197 7.73 9.28 2.42
CA TYR A 197 8.95 8.52 2.67
C TYR A 197 9.18 7.49 1.55
N LEU A 198 10.28 7.64 0.81
CA LEU A 198 10.67 6.79 -0.30
C LEU A 198 11.79 5.83 0.14
N VAL A 199 11.49 4.53 0.13
CA VAL A 199 12.45 3.49 0.48
C VAL A 199 13.25 3.10 -0.75
N ASN A 200 14.58 3.15 -0.65
CA ASN A 200 15.51 2.76 -1.69
C ASN A 200 16.30 1.52 -1.27
N HIS A 201 16.86 0.83 -2.26
CA HIS A 201 17.80 -0.26 -2.00
C HIS A 201 19.17 0.04 -2.57
N ARG A 202 20.18 -0.62 -2.02
CA ARG A 202 21.51 -0.64 -2.63
C ARG A 202 21.56 -1.60 -3.81
N VAL A 203 22.19 -1.18 -4.89
CA VAL A 203 22.44 -2.03 -6.07
C VAL A 203 23.65 -2.92 -5.89
N ASP A 204 24.52 -2.53 -4.99
CA ASP A 204 25.75 -3.21 -4.67
C ASP A 204 25.63 -3.91 -3.32
N PHE A 205 26.16 -5.12 -3.31
CA PHE A 205 26.44 -5.87 -2.10
C PHE A 205 27.92 -5.68 -1.74
N GLU A 206 28.36 -4.42 -1.69
CA GLU A 206 29.63 -4.11 -1.03
C GLU A 206 29.47 -4.50 0.44
N ASN A 207 30.35 -5.39 0.93
CA ASN A 207 30.41 -5.90 2.31
C ASN A 207 29.50 -7.07 2.75
N ASN A 208 29.28 -8.08 1.91
CA ASN A 208 28.60 -9.32 2.34
C ASN A 208 29.35 -10.15 3.40
N ILE A 209 30.58 -9.75 3.73
CA ILE A 209 31.47 -10.51 4.63
C ILE A 209 31.82 -9.70 5.89
N ARG A 210 31.70 -8.37 5.89
CA ARG A 210 32.10 -7.52 7.04
C ARG A 210 31.27 -6.24 7.12
N ILE A 211 30.45 -6.11 8.15
CA ILE A 211 29.70 -4.88 8.42
C ILE A 211 30.70 -3.74 8.70
N ASP A 212 30.71 -2.71 7.86
CA ASP A 212 31.49 -1.49 8.04
C ASP A 212 30.55 -0.34 8.41
N ALA A 213 30.65 0.14 9.64
CA ALA A 213 29.84 1.24 10.14
C ALA A 213 30.11 2.56 9.39
N SER A 214 31.29 2.74 8.79
CA SER A 214 31.58 3.94 8.00
C SER A 214 30.77 4.01 6.71
N ASN A 215 30.37 2.86 6.15
CA ASN A 215 29.49 2.79 4.99
C ASN A 215 28.01 3.02 5.33
N GLN A 216 27.62 2.82 6.59
CA GLN A 216 26.27 3.18 7.07
C GLN A 216 26.08 4.70 7.14
N ASN A 217 27.16 5.45 7.36
CA ASN A 217 27.13 6.92 7.44
C ASN A 217 27.28 7.62 6.09
N ARG A 218 27.36 6.88 4.97
CA ARG A 218 27.47 7.45 3.62
C ARG A 218 26.09 7.59 3.01
N THR A 219 25.68 8.83 2.77
CA THR A 219 24.47 9.12 2.00
C THR A 219 24.76 9.02 0.50
N SER A 220 23.75 8.61 -0.26
CA SER A 220 23.81 8.40 -1.71
C SER A 220 22.46 8.80 -2.30
N ALA A 221 22.50 9.67 -3.31
CA ALA A 221 21.30 10.15 -3.99
C ALA A 221 20.49 9.01 -4.67
N LEU A 222 21.09 7.83 -4.88
CA LEU A 222 20.46 6.71 -5.58
C LEU A 222 20.00 5.58 -4.66
N THR A 223 20.54 5.49 -3.45
CA THR A 223 20.38 4.28 -2.61
C THR A 223 20.02 4.60 -1.16
N THR A 224 20.14 5.85 -0.72
CA THR A 224 19.63 6.30 0.58
C THR A 224 18.13 6.53 0.47
N ASP A 225 17.39 6.08 1.47
CA ASP A 225 15.97 6.41 1.62
C ASP A 225 15.78 7.93 1.65
N LYS A 226 14.63 8.41 1.18
CA LYS A 226 14.37 9.85 1.07
C LYS A 226 13.10 10.22 1.81
N LEU A 227 13.13 11.38 2.47
CA LEU A 227 11.94 12.02 3.00
C LEU A 227 11.65 13.27 2.16
N TYR A 228 10.44 13.34 1.61
CA TYR A 228 9.95 14.50 0.88
C TYR A 228 8.87 15.18 1.70
N GLN A 229 9.06 16.46 1.96
CA GLN A 229 8.03 17.31 2.53
C GLN A 229 7.11 17.83 1.44
N ASN A 230 5.80 17.76 1.63
CA ASN A 230 4.86 18.41 0.75
C ASN A 230 4.78 19.91 1.10
N GLN A 231 4.92 20.76 0.08
CA GLN A 231 4.90 22.21 0.18
C GLN A 231 3.92 22.74 -0.86
N ASP A 232 2.65 22.90 -0.46
CA ASP A 232 1.56 23.37 -1.32
C ASP A 232 1.39 22.51 -2.61
N GLY A 233 1.47 21.18 -2.48
CA GLY A 233 1.33 20.23 -3.58
C GLY A 233 2.63 19.99 -4.37
N LYS A 234 3.77 20.45 -3.86
CA LYS A 234 5.11 20.16 -4.38
C LYS A 234 5.93 19.44 -3.33
N PHE A 235 6.44 18.27 -3.68
CA PHE A 235 7.28 17.48 -2.78
C PHE A 235 8.74 17.92 -2.92
N VAL A 236 9.34 18.29 -1.78
CA VAL A 236 10.71 18.77 -1.67
C VAL A 236 11.50 17.78 -0.83
N ASP A 237 12.62 17.29 -1.36
CA ASP A 237 13.52 16.38 -0.62
C ASP A 237 14.13 17.11 0.59
N VAL A 238 13.77 16.66 1.79
CA VAL A 238 14.25 17.17 3.08
C VAL A 238 15.11 16.14 3.82
N THR A 239 15.56 15.08 3.15
CA THR A 239 16.28 13.94 3.75
C THR A 239 17.44 14.39 4.63
N GLN A 240 18.28 15.31 4.14
CA GLN A 240 19.44 15.79 4.90
C GLN A 240 19.04 16.63 6.13
N ALA A 241 17.92 17.34 6.07
CA ALA A 241 17.43 18.16 7.18
C ALA A 241 16.72 17.31 8.24
N ALA A 242 16.13 16.18 7.85
CA ALA A 242 15.41 15.27 8.73
C ALA A 242 16.32 14.38 9.59
N GLY A 243 17.55 14.13 9.15
CA GLY A 243 18.58 13.37 9.89
C GLY A 243 18.95 12.06 9.23
#